data_AF-A0AAV2MF56-F1
#
_entry.id   AF-A0AAV2MF56-F1
#
_cell.length_a   1.000
_cell.length_b   1.000
_cell.length_c   1.000
_cell.angle_alpha   90.00
_cell.angle_beta   90.00
_cell.angle_gamma   90.00
#
_symmetry.space_group_name_H-M   'P 1'
#
loop_
_entity.id
_entity.type
_entity.pdbx_description
1 polymer ?
#
loop_
_entity_poly.entity_id
_entity_poly.type
_entity_poly.pdbx_seq_one_letter_code
_entity_poly.pdbx_strand_id
1 'polypeptide(L)'
;MEVPSTRRLINDALNDLSSDQLASFRTALRERRGDGPRVRRTDVEDKSPLQLSELLVQTFLEDGAVRVTEQLLRDIDCMQTAAELAAAAAPRERPIPVPEQHFVDRHREELIARVSNIDPILDHLLQQGVLQGEQYDRIRSLRPTQEQTRTLYREPLRAGGLRSKARLLEALEEHERYLIQDLRQQDQV
;
A
#
# COMPACT_ATOMS: atom_id res chain seq x y z
N MET A 1 -17.10 -20.16 -4.02
CA MET A 1 -15.79 -19.63 -4.41
C MET A 1 -14.78 -20.26 -3.50
N GLU A 2 -14.10 -21.31 -3.96
CA GLU A 2 -12.99 -21.91 -3.23
C GLU A 2 -11.82 -20.92 -3.30
N VAL A 3 -11.42 -20.40 -2.15
CA VAL A 3 -10.14 -19.69 -2.04
C VAL A 3 -9.05 -20.61 -2.60
N PRO A 4 -8.18 -20.14 -3.51
CA PRO A 4 -7.07 -20.96 -3.97
C PRO A 4 -6.27 -21.36 -2.74
N SER A 5 -6.30 -22.65 -2.40
CA SER A 5 -5.68 -23.15 -1.19
C SER A 5 -4.20 -22.78 -1.21
N THR A 6 -3.66 -22.30 -0.10
CA THR A 6 -2.25 -21.88 0.03
C THR A 6 -1.26 -22.90 -0.54
N ARG A 7 -1.56 -24.19 -0.44
CA ARG A 7 -0.78 -25.29 -1.03
C ARG A 7 -0.59 -25.15 -2.54
N ARG A 8 -1.62 -24.69 -3.26
CA ARG A 8 -1.60 -24.50 -4.71
C ARG A 8 -0.76 -23.30 -5.09
N LEU A 9 -0.84 -22.21 -4.33
CA LEU A 9 -0.01 -21.01 -4.54
C LEU A 9 1.48 -21.33 -4.33
N ILE A 10 1.82 -22.00 -3.23
CA ILE A 10 3.18 -22.44 -2.95
C ILE A 10 3.64 -23.45 -4.01
N ASN A 11 2.77 -24.38 -4.44
CA ASN A 11 3.11 -25.34 -5.49
C ASN A 11 3.43 -24.65 -6.83
N ASP A 12 2.64 -23.65 -7.22
CA ASP A 12 2.84 -22.88 -8.46
C ASP A 12 4.19 -22.15 -8.41
N ALA A 13 4.46 -21.44 -7.31
CA ALA A 13 5.73 -20.79 -7.06
C ALA A 13 6.93 -21.76 -7.09
N LEU A 14 6.79 -22.95 -6.49
CA LEU A 14 7.85 -23.97 -6.53
C LEU A 14 8.01 -24.64 -7.90
N ASN A 15 6.99 -24.66 -8.75
CA ASN A 15 7.07 -25.15 -10.13
C ASN A 15 7.71 -24.13 -11.07
N ASP A 16 7.60 -22.84 -10.77
CA ASP A 16 8.25 -21.76 -11.52
C ASP A 16 9.78 -21.75 -11.29
N LEU A 17 10.24 -22.33 -10.18
CA LEU A 17 11.66 -22.48 -9.88
C LEU A 17 12.36 -23.47 -10.81
N SER A 18 13.54 -23.07 -11.26
CA SER A 18 14.47 -23.97 -11.96
C SER A 18 14.99 -25.07 -11.03
N SER A 19 15.44 -26.21 -11.59
CA SER A 19 15.97 -27.33 -10.79
C SER A 19 17.10 -26.93 -9.84
N ASP A 20 17.93 -25.95 -10.23
CA ASP A 20 19.02 -25.41 -9.41
C ASP A 20 18.50 -24.52 -8.25
N GLN A 21 17.50 -23.69 -8.54
CA GLN A 21 16.81 -22.88 -7.53
C GLN A 21 16.03 -23.75 -6.54
N LEU A 22 15.42 -24.84 -7.00
CA LEU A 22 14.80 -25.84 -6.14
C LEU A 22 15.82 -26.54 -5.23
N ALA A 23 17.00 -26.88 -5.75
CA ALA A 23 18.08 -27.44 -4.93
C ALA A 23 18.57 -26.45 -3.87
N SER A 24 18.71 -25.18 -4.26
CA SER A 24 19.05 -24.08 -3.35
C SER A 24 17.95 -23.85 -2.32
N PHE A 25 16.67 -23.88 -2.72
CA PHE A 25 15.51 -23.74 -1.84
C PHE A 25 15.45 -24.86 -0.80
N ARG A 26 15.67 -26.11 -1.23
CA ARG A 26 15.74 -27.28 -0.35
C ARG A 26 16.88 -27.13 0.67
N THR A 27 18.01 -26.59 0.24
CA THR A 27 19.16 -26.30 1.11
C THR A 27 18.83 -25.20 2.11
N ALA A 28 18.23 -24.09 1.67
CA ALA A 28 17.78 -23.01 2.53
C ALA A 28 16.73 -23.49 3.56
N LEU A 29 15.79 -24.35 3.14
CA LEU A 29 14.80 -24.96 4.04
C LEU A 29 15.46 -25.86 5.08
N ARG A 30 16.55 -26.55 4.71
CA ARG A 30 17.37 -27.39 5.61
C ARG A 30 18.22 -26.56 6.57
N GLU A 31 18.73 -25.42 6.12
CA GLU A 31 19.61 -24.54 6.89
C GLU A 31 18.85 -23.52 7.75
N ARG A 32 17.55 -23.38 7.51
CA ARG A 32 16.66 -22.48 8.26
C ARG A 32 16.76 -22.75 9.78
N ARG A 33 17.47 -21.85 10.48
CA ARG A 33 17.52 -21.78 11.94
C ARG A 33 16.47 -20.81 12.47
N GLY A 34 15.19 -21.19 12.35
CA GLY A 34 14.07 -20.43 12.92
C GLY A 34 13.46 -21.11 14.16
N ASP A 35 12.77 -20.31 14.98
CA ASP A 35 11.99 -20.74 16.16
C ASP A 35 10.69 -21.46 15.71
N GLY A 36 10.82 -22.71 15.24
CA GLY A 36 9.68 -23.47 14.71
C GLY A 36 9.99 -24.95 14.46
N PRO A 37 8.95 -25.76 14.16
CA PRO A 37 9.08 -27.19 13.95
C PRO A 37 10.02 -27.48 12.77
N ARG A 38 11.06 -28.27 13.04
CA ARG A 38 12.09 -28.61 12.05
C ARG A 38 11.56 -29.65 11.07
N VAL A 39 11.57 -29.31 9.78
CA VAL A 39 11.36 -30.28 8.72
C VAL A 39 12.55 -31.25 8.70
N ARG A 40 12.27 -32.56 8.75
CA ARG A 40 13.32 -33.59 8.76
C ARG A 40 13.99 -33.62 7.39
N ARG A 41 15.33 -33.72 7.36
CA ARG A 41 16.15 -33.69 6.12
C ARG A 41 15.73 -34.74 5.09
N THR A 42 15.33 -35.92 5.56
CA THR A 42 14.90 -37.06 4.73
C THR A 42 13.58 -36.80 4.00
N ASP A 43 12.80 -35.80 4.43
CA ASP A 43 11.49 -35.47 3.89
C ASP A 43 11.53 -34.40 2.79
N VAL A 44 12.70 -33.91 2.37
CA VAL A 44 12.79 -32.74 1.46
C VAL A 44 13.52 -33.05 0.14
N GLU A 45 14.51 -33.95 0.16
CA GLU A 45 15.37 -34.26 -0.99
C GLU A 45 14.65 -35.00 -2.13
N ASP A 46 13.71 -35.89 -1.80
CA ASP A 46 13.01 -36.73 -2.78
C ASP A 46 11.57 -36.26 -3.10
N LYS A 47 11.15 -35.11 -2.56
CA LYS A 47 9.76 -34.66 -2.66
C LYS A 47 9.54 -33.72 -3.83
N SER A 48 8.45 -33.97 -4.56
CA SER A 48 7.95 -33.08 -5.62
C SER A 48 7.53 -31.73 -5.03
N PRO A 49 7.52 -30.64 -5.82
CA PRO A 49 7.09 -29.31 -5.36
C PRO A 49 5.69 -29.31 -4.73
N LEU A 50 4.81 -30.23 -5.15
CA LEU A 50 3.48 -30.43 -4.54
C LEU A 50 3.57 -31.02 -3.14
N GLN A 51 4.41 -32.04 -2.95
CA GLN A 51 4.59 -32.65 -1.63
C GLN A 51 5.33 -31.70 -0.68
N LEU A 52 6.23 -30.86 -1.20
CA LEU A 52 6.87 -29.79 -0.44
C LEU A 52 5.85 -28.74 0.01
N SER A 53 4.95 -28.31 -0.87
CA SER A 53 3.92 -27.34 -0.49
C SER A 53 2.92 -27.91 0.53
N GLU A 54 2.53 -29.18 0.41
CA GLU A 54 1.71 -29.87 1.43
C GLU A 54 2.43 -29.96 2.77
N LEU A 55 3.72 -30.35 2.76
CA LEU A 55 4.52 -30.45 3.98
C LEU A 55 4.70 -29.09 4.66
N LEU A 56 4.91 -28.02 3.88
CA LEU A 56 5.02 -26.66 4.39
C LEU A 56 3.72 -26.20 5.04
N VAL A 57 2.56 -26.45 4.41
CA VAL A 57 1.25 -26.11 4.98
C VAL A 57 0.91 -26.98 6.19
N GLN A 58 1.31 -28.25 6.21
CA GLN A 58 1.10 -29.13 7.36
C GLN A 58 2.01 -28.78 8.55
N THR A 59 3.23 -28.29 8.28
CA THR A 59 4.24 -27.98 9.31
C THR A 59 4.09 -26.57 9.85
N PHE A 60 3.81 -25.58 8.99
CA PHE A 60 3.77 -24.16 9.32
C PHE A 60 2.37 -23.54 9.26
N LEU A 61 1.33 -24.32 8.96
CA LEU A 61 -0.05 -23.85 8.74
C LEU A 61 -0.15 -22.90 7.54
N GLU A 62 -1.37 -22.54 7.12
CA GLU A 62 -1.59 -21.79 5.87
C GLU A 62 -0.91 -20.40 5.87
N ASP A 63 -1.07 -19.60 6.92
CA ASP A 63 -0.46 -18.26 6.99
C ASP A 63 1.07 -18.33 7.14
N GLY A 64 1.55 -19.28 7.94
CA GLY A 64 2.99 -19.47 8.16
C GLY A 64 3.70 -20.01 6.93
N ALA A 65 3.10 -20.95 6.20
CA ALA A 65 3.72 -21.57 5.05
C ALA A 65 4.06 -20.56 3.93
N VAL A 66 3.19 -19.57 3.70
CA VAL A 66 3.46 -18.49 2.72
C VAL A 66 4.67 -17.69 3.14
N ARG A 67 4.68 -17.17 4.37
CA ARG A 67 5.78 -16.33 4.87
C ARG A 67 7.11 -17.06 4.89
N VAL A 68 7.10 -18.34 5.28
CA VAL A 68 8.29 -19.19 5.29
C VAL A 68 8.80 -19.40 3.86
N THR A 69 7.92 -19.70 2.92
CA THR A 69 8.28 -19.92 1.51
C THR A 69 8.82 -18.63 0.89
N GLU A 70 8.16 -17.50 1.09
CA GLU A 70 8.59 -16.17 0.64
C GLU A 70 9.99 -15.83 1.17
N GLN A 71 10.25 -16.06 2.46
CA GLN A 71 11.54 -15.77 3.07
C GLN A 71 12.66 -16.65 2.49
N LEU A 72 12.39 -17.93 2.24
CA LEU A 72 13.34 -18.85 1.61
C LEU A 72 13.59 -18.52 0.14
N LEU A 73 12.54 -18.10 -0.59
CA LEU A 73 12.66 -17.62 -1.97
C LEU A 73 13.55 -16.37 -2.05
N ARG A 74 13.46 -15.45 -1.07
CA ARG A 74 14.37 -14.30 -0.97
C ARG A 74 15.82 -14.70 -0.67
N ASP A 75 16.03 -15.73 0.15
CA ASP A 75 17.37 -16.23 0.51
C ASP A 75 18.10 -16.82 -0.70
N ILE A 76 17.36 -17.40 -1.63
CA ILE A 76 17.89 -17.94 -2.91
C ILE A 76 17.86 -16.92 -4.06
N ASP A 77 17.70 -15.63 -3.76
CA ASP A 77 17.62 -14.51 -4.72
C ASP A 77 16.41 -14.55 -5.69
N CYS A 78 15.42 -15.41 -5.43
CA CYS A 78 14.19 -15.52 -6.23
C CYS A 78 13.16 -14.46 -5.81
N MET A 79 13.49 -13.18 -5.98
CA MET A 79 12.64 -12.07 -5.56
C MET A 79 11.31 -12.00 -6.32
N GLN A 80 11.30 -12.37 -7.61
CA GLN A 80 10.11 -12.33 -8.45
C GLN A 80 9.07 -13.36 -7.99
N THR A 81 9.49 -14.62 -7.85
CA THR A 81 8.65 -15.71 -7.34
C THR A 81 8.20 -15.45 -5.88
N ALA A 82 9.06 -14.86 -5.04
CA ALA A 82 8.68 -14.47 -3.68
C ALA A 82 7.60 -13.38 -3.66
N ALA A 83 7.73 -12.37 -4.52
CA ALA A 83 6.76 -11.28 -4.63
C ALA A 83 5.42 -11.77 -5.19
N GLU A 84 5.43 -12.65 -6.19
CA GLU A 84 4.21 -13.25 -6.74
C GLU A 84 3.49 -14.12 -5.72
N LEU A 85 4.23 -14.92 -4.95
CA LEU A 85 3.64 -15.72 -3.89
C LEU A 85 3.00 -14.85 -2.80
N ALA A 86 3.68 -13.78 -2.38
CA ALA A 86 3.14 -12.83 -1.40
C ALA A 86 1.91 -12.08 -1.96
N ALA A 87 1.94 -11.68 -3.23
CA ALA A 87 0.82 -11.01 -3.90
C ALA A 87 -0.39 -11.93 -4.09
N ALA A 88 -0.16 -13.23 -4.34
CA ALA A 88 -1.23 -14.21 -4.54
C ALA A 88 -1.82 -14.73 -3.22
N ALA A 89 -1.01 -14.77 -2.15
CA ALA A 89 -1.42 -15.20 -0.82
C ALA A 89 -2.05 -14.10 0.03
N ALA A 90 -1.72 -12.83 -0.25
CA ALA A 90 -2.54 -11.74 0.24
C ALA A 90 -3.97 -11.93 -0.32
N PRO A 91 -5.04 -11.76 0.49
CA PRO A 91 -6.33 -11.47 -0.10
C PRO A 91 -6.12 -10.33 -1.09
N ARG A 92 -6.84 -10.32 -2.22
CA ARG A 92 -6.78 -9.29 -3.29
C ARG A 92 -7.16 -7.89 -2.78
N GLU A 93 -6.48 -7.42 -1.74
CA GLU A 93 -6.37 -6.06 -1.31
C GLU A 93 -5.49 -5.42 -2.36
N ARG A 94 -6.20 -4.72 -3.24
CA ARG A 94 -5.75 -3.63 -4.09
C ARG A 94 -4.37 -3.12 -3.66
N PRO A 95 -3.46 -2.86 -4.62
CA PRO A 95 -2.13 -2.34 -4.33
C PRO A 95 -2.27 -1.26 -3.27
N ILE A 96 -1.59 -1.45 -2.14
CA ILE A 96 -1.44 -0.41 -1.14
C ILE A 96 -0.87 0.76 -1.94
N PRO A 97 -1.62 1.86 -2.15
CA PRO A 97 -1.01 3.01 -2.72
C PRO A 97 0.04 3.38 -1.69
N VAL A 98 1.32 3.25 -2.08
CA VAL A 98 2.29 4.24 -1.64
C VAL A 98 1.54 5.57 -1.67
N PRO A 99 1.54 6.38 -0.59
CA PRO A 99 0.91 7.68 -0.67
C PRO A 99 1.72 8.47 -1.70
N GLU A 100 1.36 8.30 -2.97
CA GLU A 100 1.57 9.26 -4.03
C GLU A 100 1.20 10.57 -3.37
N GLN A 101 2.19 11.45 -3.22
CA GLN A 101 1.93 12.82 -2.86
C GLN A 101 0.90 13.30 -3.89
N HIS A 102 -0.36 13.34 -3.47
CA HIS A 102 -1.39 13.93 -4.29
C HIS A 102 -0.90 15.32 -4.67
N PHE A 103 -1.21 15.74 -5.89
CA PHE A 103 -0.92 17.08 -6.42
C PHE A 103 -1.10 18.19 -5.36
N VAL A 104 -2.15 18.08 -4.55
CA VAL A 104 -2.49 18.93 -3.41
C VAL A 104 -1.41 18.95 -2.29
N ASP A 105 -0.81 17.81 -1.94
CA ASP A 105 0.29 17.71 -0.96
C ASP A 105 1.61 18.26 -1.51
N ARG A 106 1.88 18.02 -2.80
CA ARG A 106 3.09 18.51 -3.48
C ARG A 106 3.09 20.03 -3.62
N HIS A 107 1.93 20.61 -3.97
CA HIS A 107 1.77 22.06 -4.16
C HIS A 107 1.17 22.78 -2.96
N ARG A 108 1.19 22.17 -1.77
CA ARG A 108 0.56 22.73 -0.56
C ARG A 108 1.04 24.15 -0.24
N GLU A 109 2.32 24.45 -0.44
CA GLU A 109 2.92 25.72 -0.03
C GLU A 109 2.52 26.85 -0.98
N GLU A 110 2.43 26.55 -2.27
CA GLU A 110 1.90 27.47 -3.26
C GLU A 110 0.40 27.72 -3.08
N LEU A 111 -0.36 26.65 -2.79
CA LEU A 111 -1.78 26.75 -2.45
C LEU A 111 -1.95 27.63 -1.20
N ILE A 112 -1.15 27.45 -0.16
CA ILE A 112 -1.20 28.30 1.05
C ILE A 112 -0.81 29.75 0.76
N ALA A 113 0.19 29.98 -0.10
CA ALA A 113 0.71 31.32 -0.38
C ALA A 113 -0.18 32.13 -1.34
N ARG A 114 -0.83 31.47 -2.31
CA ARG A 114 -1.57 32.12 -3.40
C ARG A 114 -3.08 32.06 -3.23
N VAL A 115 -3.63 31.11 -2.46
CA VAL A 115 -5.05 31.13 -2.07
C VAL A 115 -5.27 32.30 -1.13
N SER A 116 -5.80 33.40 -1.69
CA SER A 116 -6.18 34.57 -0.91
C SER A 116 -7.62 34.50 -0.40
N ASN A 117 -8.47 33.65 -1.00
CA ASN A 117 -9.89 33.51 -0.67
C ASN A 117 -10.23 32.06 -0.30
N ILE A 118 -10.10 31.71 0.97
CA ILE A 118 -10.41 30.36 1.46
C ILE A 118 -11.88 30.17 1.87
N ASP A 119 -12.62 31.26 2.12
CA ASP A 119 -14.05 31.22 2.45
C ASP A 119 -14.90 30.38 1.47
N PRO A 120 -14.84 30.57 0.13
CA PRO A 120 -15.63 29.76 -0.80
C PRO A 120 -15.20 28.29 -0.81
N ILE A 121 -13.91 28.01 -0.62
CA ILE A 121 -13.38 26.64 -0.54
C ILE A 121 -13.88 25.95 0.73
N LEU A 122 -13.87 26.66 1.86
CA LEU A 122 -14.40 26.18 3.14
C LEU A 122 -15.89 25.90 3.08
N ASP A 123 -16.66 26.80 2.47
CA ASP A 123 -18.11 26.63 2.30
C ASP A 123 -18.43 25.42 1.42
N HIS A 124 -17.72 25.27 0.29
CA HIS A 124 -17.88 24.12 -0.59
C HIS A 124 -17.52 22.80 0.13
N LEU A 125 -16.43 22.78 0.89
CA LEU A 125 -16.01 21.60 1.65
C LEU A 125 -16.96 21.26 2.80
N LEU A 126 -17.62 22.25 3.39
CA LEU A 126 -18.68 22.05 4.37
C LEU A 126 -19.94 21.46 3.71
N GLN A 127 -20.34 21.99 2.55
CA GLN A 127 -21.48 21.46 1.78
C GLN A 127 -21.25 20.02 1.31
N GLN A 128 -20.02 19.67 0.91
CA GLN A 128 -19.64 18.32 0.49
C GLN A 128 -19.46 17.35 1.67
N GLY A 129 -19.61 17.80 2.92
CA GLY A 129 -19.46 16.99 4.13
C GLY A 129 -18.02 16.54 4.42
N VAL A 130 -17.04 17.22 3.80
CA VAL A 130 -15.61 16.98 4.03
C VAL A 130 -15.16 17.65 5.34
N LEU A 131 -15.72 18.82 5.62
CA LEU A 131 -15.55 19.53 6.88
C LEU A 131 -16.73 19.26 7.80
N GLN A 132 -16.43 19.02 9.06
CA GLN A 132 -17.42 19.12 10.13
C GLN A 132 -17.53 20.59 10.58
N GLY A 133 -18.70 20.99 11.10
CA GLY A 133 -18.94 22.37 11.57
C GLY A 133 -17.89 22.86 12.57
N GLU A 134 -17.39 21.99 13.46
CA GLU A 134 -16.30 22.30 14.38
C GLU A 134 -14.97 22.61 13.68
N GLN A 135 -14.65 21.92 12.58
CA GLN A 135 -13.43 22.15 11.81
C GLN A 135 -13.55 23.46 11.02
N TYR A 136 -14.73 23.72 10.45
CA TYR A 136 -15.03 24.97 9.78
C TYR A 136 -14.86 26.17 10.74
N ASP A 137 -15.45 26.11 11.94
CA ASP A 137 -15.37 27.20 12.91
C ASP A 137 -13.94 27.43 13.42
N ARG A 138 -13.21 26.34 13.72
CA ARG A 138 -11.77 26.42 14.06
C ARG A 138 -10.95 27.09 12.98
N ILE A 139 -11.10 26.64 11.74
CA ILE A 139 -10.33 27.18 10.61
C ILE A 139 -10.73 28.63 10.35
N ARG A 140 -12.02 28.96 10.44
CA ARG A 140 -12.53 30.34 10.30
C ARG A 140 -12.03 31.26 11.41
N SER A 141 -11.81 30.73 12.61
CA SER A 141 -11.29 31.49 13.75
C SER A 141 -9.78 31.72 13.69
N LEU A 142 -9.04 30.97 12.85
CA LEU A 142 -7.61 31.20 12.64
C LEU A 142 -7.42 32.44 11.76
N ARG A 143 -6.58 33.38 12.21
CA ARG A 143 -6.02 34.42 11.35
C ARG A 143 -4.51 34.37 11.49
N PRO A 144 -3.72 34.47 10.41
CA PRO A 144 -4.07 34.93 9.05
C PRO A 144 -4.60 33.84 8.10
N THR A 145 -5.12 34.24 6.93
CA THR A 145 -5.69 33.36 5.89
C THR A 145 -4.77 32.20 5.48
N GLN A 146 -3.46 32.40 5.49
CA GLN A 146 -2.49 31.34 5.23
C GLN A 146 -2.53 30.21 6.27
N GLU A 147 -2.74 30.55 7.54
CA GLU A 147 -2.81 29.56 8.62
C GLU A 147 -4.13 28.80 8.58
N GLN A 148 -5.20 29.44 8.09
CA GLN A 148 -6.47 28.79 7.75
C GLN A 148 -6.24 27.72 6.67
N THR A 149 -5.58 28.08 5.57
CA THR A 149 -5.26 27.14 4.48
C THR A 149 -4.37 26.01 4.97
N ARG A 150 -3.33 26.32 5.76
CA ARG A 150 -2.44 25.29 6.30
C ARG A 150 -3.17 24.30 7.23
N THR A 151 -4.09 24.79 8.05
CA THR A 151 -4.83 23.96 9.01
C THR A 151 -5.91 23.14 8.32
N LEU A 152 -6.59 23.71 7.32
CA LEU A 152 -7.45 22.96 6.40
C LEU A 152 -6.69 21.79 5.74
N TYR A 153 -5.43 21.98 5.39
CA TYR A 153 -4.63 20.90 4.82
C TYR A 153 -4.16 19.86 5.85
N ARG A 154 -4.08 20.21 7.13
CA ARG A 154 -3.63 19.31 8.19
C ARG A 154 -4.74 18.53 8.87
N GLU A 155 -5.89 19.15 9.15
CA GLU A 155 -6.96 18.53 9.93
C GLU A 155 -7.93 17.74 9.01
N PRO A 156 -8.73 18.37 8.13
CA PRO A 156 -9.73 17.65 7.33
C PRO A 156 -9.12 16.76 6.24
N LEU A 157 -7.99 17.16 5.64
CA LEU A 157 -7.30 16.39 4.61
C LEU A 157 -6.63 15.12 5.16
N ARG A 158 -6.18 15.15 6.42
CA ARG A 158 -5.62 13.98 7.11
C ARG A 158 -6.73 13.09 7.67
N ALA A 159 -7.85 13.67 8.11
CA ALA A 159 -8.99 12.94 8.66
C ALA A 159 -9.86 12.26 7.57
N GLY A 160 -10.01 12.86 6.39
CA GLY A 160 -10.91 12.36 5.34
C GLY A 160 -10.24 11.68 4.13
N GLY A 161 -8.92 11.52 4.17
CA GLY A 161 -8.18 10.67 3.22
C GLY A 161 -8.32 11.09 1.75
N LEU A 162 -8.31 10.09 0.85
CA LEU A 162 -8.31 10.32 -0.62
C LEU A 162 -9.55 11.10 -1.12
N ARG A 163 -10.71 10.88 -0.49
CA ARG A 163 -11.97 11.51 -0.91
C ARG A 163 -11.97 13.01 -0.63
N SER A 164 -11.42 13.42 0.51
CA SER A 164 -11.27 14.83 0.85
C SER A 164 -10.30 15.56 -0.07
N LYS A 165 -9.21 14.90 -0.48
CA LYS A 165 -8.26 15.42 -1.48
C LYS A 165 -8.94 15.66 -2.83
N ALA A 166 -9.74 14.71 -3.30
CA ALA A 166 -10.47 14.84 -4.56
C ALA A 166 -11.50 15.98 -4.53
N ARG A 167 -12.26 16.11 -3.44
CA ARG A 167 -13.25 17.19 -3.28
C ARG A 167 -12.62 18.56 -3.11
N LEU A 168 -11.49 18.64 -2.43
CA LEU A 168 -10.73 19.89 -2.31
C LEU A 168 -10.14 20.31 -3.65
N LEU A 169 -9.65 19.35 -4.45
CA LEU A 169 -9.22 19.61 -5.82
C LEU A 169 -10.37 20.11 -6.70
N GLU A 170 -11.55 19.48 -6.61
CA GLU A 170 -12.78 19.91 -7.31
C GLU A 170 -13.17 21.34 -6.92
N ALA A 171 -13.22 21.66 -5.62
CA ALA A 171 -13.52 23.01 -5.14
C ALA A 171 -12.47 24.04 -5.60
N LEU A 172 -11.19 23.66 -5.63
CA LEU A 172 -10.13 24.51 -6.17
C LEU A 172 -10.23 24.69 -7.69
N GLU A 173 -10.64 23.67 -8.44
CA GLU A 173 -10.89 23.80 -9.87
C GLU A 173 -12.07 24.72 -10.17
N GLU A 174 -13.11 24.70 -9.32
CA GLU A 174 -14.27 25.58 -9.50
C GLU A 174 -14.00 27.03 -9.09
N HIS A 175 -13.38 27.25 -7.93
CA HIS A 175 -13.19 28.58 -7.36
C HIS A 175 -11.83 29.22 -7.72
N GLU A 176 -10.80 28.40 -7.94
CA GLU A 176 -9.41 28.81 -8.15
C GLU A 176 -8.81 28.13 -9.41
N ARG A 177 -9.60 28.01 -10.49
CA ARG A 177 -9.17 27.38 -11.77
C ARG A 177 -7.81 27.83 -12.27
N TYR A 178 -7.50 29.12 -12.12
CA TYR A 178 -6.25 29.73 -12.56
C TYR A 178 -5.06 29.21 -11.74
N LEU A 179 -5.28 29.03 -10.43
CA LEU A 179 -4.30 28.48 -9.52
C LEU A 179 -4.01 27.01 -9.87
N ILE A 180 -5.04 26.18 -10.04
CA ILE A 180 -4.85 24.77 -10.42
C ILE A 180 -4.15 24.66 -11.78
N GLN A 181 -4.52 25.49 -12.76
CA GLN A 181 -3.87 25.49 -14.05
C GLN A 181 -2.38 25.87 -13.95
N ASP A 182 -2.03 26.86 -13.14
CA ASP A 182 -0.65 27.29 -12.90
C ASP A 182 0.17 26.19 -12.21
N LEU A 183 -0.39 25.56 -11.18
CA LEU A 183 0.23 24.44 -10.48
C LEU A 183 0.44 23.22 -11.40
N ARG A 184 -0.50 22.95 -12.32
CA ARG A 184 -0.36 21.86 -13.30
C ARG A 184 0.73 22.15 -14.32
N GLN A 185 0.95 23.42 -14.65
CA GLN A 185 2.07 23.83 -15.48
C GLN A 185 3.40 23.71 -14.73
N GLN A 186 3.43 23.95 -13.41
CA GLN A 186 4.64 23.79 -12.59
C GLN A 186 5.04 22.33 -12.34
N ASP A 187 4.09 21.38 -12.31
CA ASP A 187 4.42 19.94 -12.21
C ASP A 187 5.04 19.38 -13.52
N GLN A 188 4.89 20.09 -14.63
CA GLN A 188 5.32 19.66 -15.97
C GLN A 188 6.71 20.20 -16.39
N VAL A 189 7.39 20.95 -15.53
CA VAL A 189 8.75 21.51 -15.73
C VAL A 189 9.74 20.86 -14.77
#